data_AF-A0A023G5L8-F1
#
_entry.id   AF-A0A023G5L8-F1
#
_cell.length_a   1.000
_cell.length_b   1.000
_cell.length_c   1.000
_cell.angle_alpha   90.00
_cell.angle_beta   90.00
_cell.angle_gamma   90.00
#
_symmetry.space_group_name_H-M   'P 1'
#
loop_
_entity.id
_entity.type
_entity.pdbx_description
1 polymer ?
#
loop_
_entity_poly.entity_id
_entity_poly.type
_entity_poly.pdbx_seq_one_letter_code
_entity_poly.pdbx_strand_id
1 'polypeptide(L)'
;MFVLSPIVARRIDVPVPQKLVIFLMKLKLGISFASLGVLFGLHRTAVSRIFYFVLSNLLAAMKEWIPEPSLATVQATMPACFKIHYPRCRYIIDCTEIRTEEPPTVEQRRALFSHYKGGYTLKFY
;
A
#
# COMPACT_ATOMS: atom_id res chain seq x y z
N MET A 1 22.76 -11.42 -12.09
CA MET A 1 21.91 -12.17 -13.04
C MET A 1 20.62 -12.53 -12.32
N PHE A 2 19.61 -11.67 -12.38
CA PHE A 2 18.33 -11.91 -11.68
C PHE A 2 17.45 -12.77 -12.56
N VAL A 3 17.21 -14.00 -12.12
CA VAL A 3 16.23 -14.89 -12.75
C VAL A 3 14.85 -14.29 -12.46
N LEU A 4 14.26 -13.64 -13.48
CA LEU A 4 12.82 -13.40 -13.52
C LEU A 4 12.16 -14.76 -13.36
N SER A 5 11.28 -14.93 -12.36
CA SER A 5 10.68 -16.24 -12.11
C SER A 5 10.08 -16.79 -13.41
N PRO A 6 10.32 -18.07 -13.76
CA PRO A 6 9.88 -18.61 -15.03
C PRO A 6 8.36 -18.45 -15.13
N ILE A 7 7.95 -17.73 -16.17
CA ILE A 7 6.55 -17.54 -16.53
C ILE A 7 5.97 -18.93 -16.76
N VAL A 8 5.13 -19.41 -15.83
CA VAL A 8 4.23 -20.52 -16.16
C VAL A 8 3.14 -19.90 -17.04
N ALA A 9 3.46 -19.77 -18.33
CA ALA A 9 2.55 -19.31 -19.37
C ALA A 9 1.46 -20.38 -19.51
N ARG A 10 0.33 -20.19 -18.82
CA ARG A 10 -0.87 -20.97 -19.09
C ARG A 10 -1.57 -20.34 -20.28
N ARG A 11 -1.98 -21.18 -21.23
CA ARG A 11 -2.57 -20.93 -22.57
C ARG A 11 -3.71 -19.90 -22.70
N ILE A 12 -4.13 -19.20 -21.65
CA ILE A 12 -5.06 -18.07 -21.72
C ILE A 12 -4.30 -16.84 -21.21
N ASP A 13 -3.39 -16.32 -22.04
CA ASP A 13 -2.53 -15.22 -21.63
C ASP A 13 -3.32 -13.91 -21.71
N VAL A 14 -3.85 -13.49 -20.56
CA VAL A 14 -4.39 -12.14 -20.39
C VAL A 14 -3.31 -11.14 -20.81
N PRO A 15 -3.59 -10.19 -21.74
CA PRO A 15 -2.60 -9.23 -22.20
C PRO A 15 -1.95 -8.46 -21.05
N VAL A 16 -0.68 -8.11 -21.18
CA VAL A 16 0.07 -7.33 -20.16
C VAL A 16 -0.66 -6.05 -19.74
N PRO A 17 -1.24 -5.23 -20.66
CA PRO A 17 -2.02 -4.05 -20.26
C PRO A 17 -3.20 -4.40 -19.36
N GLN A 18 -3.92 -5.49 -19.65
CA GLN A 18 -5.06 -5.92 -18.85
C GLN A 18 -4.62 -6.45 -17.47
N LYS A 19 -3.49 -7.16 -17.40
CA LYS A 19 -2.88 -7.57 -16.11
C LYS A 19 -2.56 -6.33 -15.24
N LEU A 20 -2.02 -5.27 -15.86
CA LEU A 20 -1.71 -4.02 -15.17
C LEU A 20 -2.98 -3.28 -14.71
N VAL A 21 -4.02 -3.20 -15.54
CA VAL A 21 -5.30 -2.58 -15.15
C VAL A 21 -5.93 -3.31 -13.96
N ILE A 22 -5.96 -4.64 -13.97
CA ILE A 22 -6.45 -5.44 -12.84
C ILE A 22 -5.69 -5.09 -11.54
N PHE A 23 -4.36 -5.00 -11.62
CA PHE A 23 -3.51 -4.66 -10.49
C PHE A 23 -3.81 -3.24 -9.96
N LEU A 24 -3.86 -2.25 -10.85
CA LEU A 24 -4.12 -0.85 -10.49
C LEU A 24 -5.52 -0.64 -9.92
N MET A 25 -6.54 -1.29 -10.49
CA MET A 25 -7.91 -1.23 -9.95
C MET A 25 -7.97 -1.82 -8.54
N LYS A 26 -7.30 -2.94 -8.29
CA LYS A 26 -7.25 -3.53 -6.95
C LYS A 26 -6.61 -2.58 -5.94
N LEU A 27 -5.48 -1.95 -6.29
CA LEU A 27 -4.79 -1.00 -5.42
C LEU A 27 -5.58 0.29 -5.19
N LYS A 28 -6.15 0.87 -6.26
CA LYS A 28 -6.81 2.17 -6.20
C LYS A 28 -8.19 2.11 -5.54
N LEU A 29 -8.95 1.05 -5.81
CA LEU A 29 -10.36 0.94 -5.41
C LEU A 29 -10.58 -0.03 -4.24
N GLY A 30 -9.59 -0.85 -3.88
CA GLY A 30 -9.73 -1.87 -2.83
C GLY A 30 -10.70 -3.02 -3.19
N ILE A 31 -11.27 -3.01 -4.39
CA ILE A 31 -12.34 -3.91 -4.84
C ILE A 31 -11.98 -5.41 -4.69
N SER A 32 -12.97 -6.26 -4.43
CA SER A 32 -12.73 -7.70 -4.23
C SER A 32 -12.22 -8.41 -5.50
N PHE A 33 -11.45 -9.50 -5.34
CA PHE A 33 -11.02 -10.33 -6.47
C PHE A 33 -12.19 -10.99 -7.21
N ALA A 34 -13.32 -11.24 -6.53
CA ALA A 34 -14.51 -11.78 -7.15
C ALA A 34 -15.15 -10.75 -8.10
N SER A 35 -15.29 -9.51 -7.65
CA SER A 35 -15.83 -8.41 -8.47
C SER A 35 -14.93 -8.09 -9.66
N LEU A 36 -13.61 -8.07 -9.47
CA LEU A 36 -12.66 -7.99 -10.59
C LEU A 36 -12.79 -9.18 -11.55
N GLY A 37 -13.06 -10.38 -11.01
CA GLY A 37 -13.34 -11.56 -11.83
C GLY A 37 -14.52 -11.34 -12.76
N VAL A 38 -15.62 -10.79 -12.23
CA VAL A 38 -16.80 -10.43 -13.03
C VAL A 38 -16.46 -9.38 -14.10
N LEU A 39 -15.75 -8.31 -13.73
CA LEU A 39 -15.41 -7.21 -14.65
C LEU A 39 -14.52 -7.66 -15.83
N PHE A 40 -13.66 -8.65 -15.63
CA PHE A 40 -12.70 -9.10 -16.64
C PHE A 40 -13.03 -10.48 -17.23
N GLY A 41 -14.17 -11.09 -16.88
CA GLY A 41 -14.54 -12.44 -17.35
C GLY A 41 -13.58 -13.54 -16.87
N LEU A 42 -13.00 -13.36 -15.69
CA LEU A 42 -12.00 -14.27 -15.10
C LEU A 42 -12.50 -14.87 -13.80
N HIS A 43 -12.07 -16.09 -13.51
CA HIS A 43 -12.30 -16.66 -12.18
C HIS A 43 -11.49 -15.90 -11.12
N ARG A 44 -12.03 -15.73 -9.90
CA ARG A 44 -11.38 -14.99 -8.80
C ARG A 44 -9.93 -15.41 -8.52
N THR A 45 -9.62 -16.70 -8.69
CA THR A 45 -8.26 -17.23 -8.48
C THR A 45 -7.29 -16.80 -9.59
N ALA A 46 -7.77 -16.62 -10.83
CA ALA A 46 -6.95 -16.10 -11.93
C ALA A 46 -6.61 -14.63 -11.69
N VAL A 47 -7.58 -13.82 -11.29
CA VAL A 47 -7.37 -12.41 -10.92
C VAL A 47 -6.37 -12.27 -9.78
N SER A 48 -6.53 -13.08 -8.72
CA SER A 48 -5.59 -13.07 -7.59
C SER A 48 -4.17 -13.43 -8.03
N ARG A 49 -4.00 -14.46 -8.87
CA ARG A 49 -2.69 -14.82 -9.45
C ARG A 49 -2.09 -13.69 -10.27
N ILE A 50 -2.90 -13.01 -11.09
CA ILE A 50 -2.46 -11.84 -11.88
C ILE A 50 -1.99 -10.72 -10.96
N PHE A 51 -2.75 -10.41 -9.91
CA PHE A 51 -2.38 -9.38 -8.95
C PHE A 51 -1.01 -9.66 -8.31
N TYR A 52 -0.80 -10.86 -7.77
CA TYR A 52 0.48 -11.23 -7.16
C TYR A 52 1.62 -11.33 -8.17
N PHE A 53 1.33 -11.74 -9.41
CA PHE A 53 2.33 -11.72 -10.48
C PHE A 53 2.83 -10.31 -10.75
N VAL A 54 1.93 -9.34 -10.95
CA VAL A 54 2.33 -7.94 -11.17
C VAL A 54 3.04 -7.37 -9.94
N LEU A 55 2.55 -7.65 -8.74
CA LEU A 55 3.17 -7.23 -7.48
C LEU A 55 4.62 -7.69 -7.36
N SER A 56 4.90 -8.97 -7.61
CA SER A 56 6.25 -9.53 -7.52
C SER A 56 7.20 -8.92 -8.54
N ASN A 57 6.75 -8.67 -9.77
CA ASN A 57 7.56 -8.03 -10.80
C ASN A 57 7.87 -6.57 -10.44
N LEU A 58 6.89 -5.81 -9.94
CA LEU A 58 7.10 -4.44 -9.49
C LEU A 58 8.02 -4.38 -8.27
N LEU A 59 7.86 -5.29 -7.30
CA LEU A 59 8.74 -5.38 -6.15
C LEU A 59 10.21 -5.60 -6.56
N ALA A 60 10.44 -6.50 -7.51
CA ALA A 60 11.77 -6.75 -8.05
C ALA A 60 12.34 -5.52 -8.79
N ALA A 61 11.51 -4.84 -9.60
CA ALA A 61 11.92 -3.66 -10.36
C ALA A 61 12.19 -2.43 -9.46
N MET A 62 11.47 -2.32 -8.34
CA MET A 62 11.56 -1.19 -7.40
C MET A 62 12.52 -1.43 -6.24
N LYS A 63 13.23 -2.57 -6.21
CA LYS A 63 14.12 -2.94 -5.10
C LYS A 63 15.16 -1.85 -4.77
N GLU A 64 15.69 -1.20 -5.80
CA GLU A 64 16.69 -0.13 -5.64
C GLU A 64 16.07 1.26 -5.39
N TRP A 65 14.76 1.41 -5.56
CA TRP A 65 14.09 2.71 -5.41
C TRP A 65 13.83 3.07 -3.95
N ILE A 66 13.68 2.06 -3.11
CA ILE A 66 13.44 2.21 -1.67
C ILE A 66 14.60 1.52 -0.95
N PRO A 67 15.71 2.23 -0.70
CA PRO A 67 16.84 1.64 0.03
C PRO A 67 16.37 1.19 1.40
N GLU A 68 16.60 -0.08 1.70
CA GLU A 68 16.25 -0.66 3.00
C GLU A 68 17.39 -0.39 3.98
N PRO A 69 17.22 0.52 4.97
CA PRO A 69 18.29 0.83 5.91
C PRO A 69 18.58 -0.37 6.81
N SER A 70 19.85 -0.52 7.19
CA SER A 70 20.28 -1.53 8.14
C SER A 70 19.61 -1.31 9.51
N LEU A 71 19.39 -2.39 10.25
CA LEU A 71 18.82 -2.30 11.60
C LEU A 71 19.65 -1.40 12.52
N ALA A 72 20.98 -1.46 12.42
CA ALA A 72 21.89 -0.62 13.20
C ALA A 72 21.69 0.86 12.88
N THR A 73 21.58 1.22 11.60
CA THR A 73 21.30 2.60 11.16
C THR A 73 19.97 3.08 11.71
N VAL A 74 18.91 2.27 11.58
CA VAL A 74 17.57 2.61 12.08
C VAL A 74 17.58 2.82 13.59
N GLN A 75 18.22 1.93 14.35
CA GLN A 75 18.31 2.06 15.81
C GLN A 75 19.13 3.27 16.23
N ALA A 76 20.22 3.59 15.52
CA ALA A 76 21.02 4.77 15.81
C ALA A 76 20.20 6.06 15.62
N THR A 77 19.46 6.17 14.51
CA THR A 77 18.71 7.38 14.13
C THR A 77 17.28 7.44 14.68
N MET A 78 16.77 6.38 15.32
CA MET A 78 15.40 6.36 15.87
C MET A 78 15.22 7.46 16.93
N PRO A 79 14.14 8.27 16.86
CA PRO A 79 13.86 9.28 17.87
C PRO A 79 13.64 8.66 19.26
N ALA A 80 14.03 9.38 20.31
CA ALA A 80 14.01 8.88 21.68
C ALA A 80 12.63 8.39 22.14
N CYS A 81 11.56 9.10 21.79
CA CYS A 81 10.19 8.69 22.13
C CYS A 81 9.83 7.31 21.54
N PHE A 82 10.22 7.04 20.29
CA PHE A 82 10.00 5.74 19.67
C PHE A 82 10.92 4.67 20.24
N LYS A 83 12.18 4.98 20.58
CA LYS A 83 13.08 4.03 21.26
C LYS A 83 12.49 3.54 22.59
N ILE A 84 11.90 4.45 23.37
CA ILE A 84 11.33 4.16 24.69
C ILE A 84 10.05 3.34 24.57
N HIS A 85 9.10 3.78 23.74
CA HIS A 85 7.77 3.16 23.67
C HIS A 85 7.70 1.99 22.67
N TYR A 86 8.56 1.98 21.66
CA TYR A 86 8.56 1.03 20.56
C TYR A 86 10.00 0.57 20.21
N PRO A 87 10.71 -0.12 21.11
CA PRO A 87 12.13 -0.47 20.94
C PRO A 87 12.43 -1.37 19.72
N ARG A 88 11.41 -2.03 19.17
CA ARG A 88 11.50 -2.84 17.94
C ARG A 88 10.97 -2.13 16.69
N CYS A 89 10.69 -0.82 16.79
CA CYS A 89 10.25 -0.03 15.65
C CYS A 89 11.34 -0.03 14.56
N ARG A 90 10.93 -0.24 13.31
CA ARG A 90 11.81 -0.14 12.14
C ARG A 90 11.36 0.91 11.15
N TYR A 91 10.06 1.06 11.00
CA TYR A 91 9.44 2.03 10.09
C TYR A 91 8.42 2.85 10.88
N ILE A 92 8.50 4.16 10.72
CA ILE A 92 7.47 5.09 11.18
C ILE A 92 6.71 5.50 9.92
N ILE A 93 5.48 5.03 9.79
CA ILE A 93 4.63 5.34 8.65
C ILE A 93 3.67 6.42 9.12
N ASP A 94 3.75 7.60 8.49
CA ASP A 94 2.77 8.64 8.75
C ASP A 94 1.42 8.20 8.17
N CYS A 95 0.40 8.22 9.02
CA CYS A 95 -0.92 7.69 8.68
C CYS A 95 -1.61 8.58 7.65
N THR A 96 -2.51 7.98 6.87
CA THR A 96 -3.32 8.77 5.94
C THR A 96 -4.40 9.52 6.71
N GLU A 97 -4.31 10.85 6.75
CA GLU A 97 -5.40 11.70 7.26
C GLU A 97 -6.33 12.11 6.11
N ILE A 98 -7.64 11.90 6.26
CA ILE A 98 -8.65 12.32 5.28
C ILE A 98 -9.35 13.56 5.81
N ARG A 99 -9.61 14.55 4.95
CA ARG A 99 -10.40 15.72 5.32
C ARG A 99 -11.82 15.35 5.68
N THR A 100 -12.35 15.98 6.71
CA THR A 100 -13.73 15.85 7.13
C THR A 100 -14.45 17.19 6.99
N GLU A 101 -15.78 17.15 7.07
CA GLU A 101 -16.56 18.34 7.39
C GLU A 101 -16.21 18.89 8.77
N GLU A 102 -16.67 20.10 9.06
CA GLU A 102 -16.51 20.71 10.38
C GLU A 102 -17.27 19.90 11.43
N PRO A 103 -16.57 19.37 12.47
CA PRO A 103 -17.24 18.65 13.53
C PRO A 103 -18.23 19.53 14.29
N PRO A 104 -19.35 18.99 14.79
CA PRO A 104 -20.39 19.80 15.40
C PRO A 104 -19.93 20.45 16.72
N THR A 105 -19.14 19.74 17.53
CA THR A 105 -18.71 20.19 18.86
C THR A 105 -17.31 20.82 18.85
N VAL A 106 -17.07 21.75 19.78
CA VAL A 106 -15.78 22.43 19.92
C VAL A 106 -14.67 21.44 20.28
N GLU A 107 -14.99 20.45 21.13
CA GLU A 107 -14.08 19.39 21.55
C GLU A 107 -13.62 18.56 20.35
N GLN A 108 -14.55 18.17 19.46
CA GLN A 108 -14.22 17.42 18.26
C GLN A 108 -13.47 18.28 17.24
N ARG A 109 -13.83 19.56 17.08
CA ARG A 109 -13.08 20.50 16.23
C ARG A 109 -11.62 20.58 16.67
N ARG A 110 -11.37 20.75 17.98
CA ARG A 110 -10.02 20.76 18.54
C ARG A 110 -9.27 19.45 18.32
N ALA A 111 -9.94 18.32 18.46
CA ALA A 111 -9.32 16.99 18.30
C ALA A 111 -8.97 16.66 16.83
N LEU A 112 -9.80 17.11 15.87
CA LEU A 112 -9.66 16.78 14.45
C LEU A 112 -8.92 17.85 13.66
N PHE A 113 -8.70 19.05 14.19
CA PHE A 113 -8.01 20.11 13.47
C PHE A 113 -6.52 19.78 13.26
N SER A 114 -6.13 19.62 12.00
CA SER A 114 -4.74 19.46 11.58
C SER A 114 -4.21 20.82 11.13
N HIS A 115 -3.32 21.42 11.93
CA HIS A 115 -2.63 22.65 11.54
C HIS A 115 -1.85 22.48 10.24
N TYR A 116 -1.23 21.31 10.05
CA TYR A 116 -0.47 20.98 8.84
C TYR A 116 -1.36 20.97 7.59
N LYS A 117 -2.59 20.43 7.69
CA LYS A 117 -3.54 20.37 6.56
C LYS A 117 -4.53 21.53 6.53
N GLY A 118 -4.41 22.50 7.43
CA GLY A 118 -5.27 23.68 7.49
C GLY A 118 -6.77 23.38 7.57
N GLY A 119 -7.16 22.33 8.29
CA GLY A 119 -8.56 21.91 8.38
C GLY A 119 -8.77 20.66 9.23
N TYR A 120 -10.02 20.21 9.31
CA TYR A 120 -10.40 19.04 10.09
C TYR A 120 -10.09 17.75 9.33
N THR A 121 -9.41 16.83 10.00
CA THR A 121 -8.93 15.58 9.41
C THR A 121 -9.10 14.43 10.38
N LEU A 122 -9.58 13.29 9.86
CA LEU A 122 -9.64 12.05 10.61
C LEU A 122 -8.41 11.20 10.31
N LYS A 123 -7.79 10.66 11.36
CA LYS A 123 -6.70 9.67 11.26
C LYS A 123 -7.29 8.26 11.30
N PHE A 124 -6.89 7.42 10.36
CA PHE A 124 -7.13 5.98 10.39
C PHE A 124 -5.90 5.33 11.03
N TYR A 125 -6.11 4.57 12.11
CA TYR A 125 -5.09 3.78 12.80
C TYR A 125 -5.51 2.31 12.83
#